data_AF-A0A0A0UV12-F1
#
_entry.id   AF-A0A0A0UV12-F1
#
_cell.length_a   1.000
_cell.length_b   1.000
_cell.length_c   1.000
_cell.angle_alpha   90.00
_cell.angle_beta   90.00
_cell.angle_gamma   90.00
#
_symmetry.space_group_name_H-M   'P 1'
#
loop_
_entity.id
_entity.type
_entity.pdbx_description
1 polymer ?
#
loop_
_entity_poly.entity_id
_entity_poly.type
_entity_poly.pdbx_seq_one_letter_code
_entity_poly.pdbx_strand_id
1 'polypeptide(L)'
;MSLPDNFASNQQRLEEAKRERYRVLQKVQDLCTTGQRSLVIPFLMVNMQHNPALKKIRLWQLDAIMFNQSKYIALKTIRHMRETIGDQSTVKDGYADLGWALENKNATVRMTTWLYQLLERGKITTFELPEGFPLTMLYETGDEN
;
A
#
# COMPACT_ATOMS: atom_id res chain seq x y z
N MET A 1 26.11 -21.55 29.52
CA MET A 1 26.01 -21.59 28.04
C MET A 1 24.53 -21.71 27.71
N SER A 2 23.82 -20.58 27.59
CA SER A 2 22.35 -20.54 27.54
C SER A 2 21.91 -19.83 26.26
N LEU A 3 22.03 -20.53 25.14
CA LEU A 3 21.65 -20.08 23.80
C LEU A 3 20.28 -20.63 23.30
N PRO A 4 19.74 -21.80 23.71
CA PRO A 4 18.55 -22.38 23.04
C PRO A 4 17.23 -21.62 23.29
N ASP A 5 16.98 -21.12 24.50
CA ASP A 5 15.67 -20.54 24.87
C ASP A 5 15.36 -19.23 24.12
N ASN A 6 16.38 -18.43 23.80
CA ASN A 6 16.23 -17.18 23.07
C ASN A 6 15.90 -17.40 21.58
N PHE A 7 16.44 -18.45 20.95
CA PHE A 7 16.14 -18.77 19.55
C PHE A 7 14.72 -19.31 19.38
N ALA A 8 14.28 -20.20 20.26
CA ALA A 8 12.91 -20.73 20.25
C ALA A 8 11.87 -19.60 20.45
N SER A 9 12.11 -18.70 21.41
CA SER A 9 11.28 -17.52 21.67
C SER A 9 11.23 -16.54 20.49
N ASN A 10 12.36 -16.31 19.81
CA ASN A 10 12.40 -15.44 18.62
C ASN A 10 11.67 -16.05 17.42
N GLN A 11 11.79 -17.37 17.24
CA GLN A 11 11.10 -18.08 16.17
C GLN A 11 9.58 -18.06 16.37
N GLN A 12 9.10 -18.27 17.61
CA GLN A 12 7.68 -18.14 17.93
C GLN A 12 7.15 -16.73 17.62
N ARG A 13 7.85 -15.68 18.07
CA ARG A 13 7.47 -14.28 17.77
C ARG A 13 7.43 -14.00 16.27
N LEU A 14 8.35 -14.57 15.49
CA LEU A 14 8.34 -14.42 14.04
C LEU A 14 7.14 -15.11 13.40
N GLU A 15 6.80 -16.33 13.83
CA GLU A 15 5.63 -17.07 13.33
C GLU A 15 4.31 -16.39 13.71
N GLU A 16 4.19 -15.86 14.92
CA GLU A 16 3.05 -15.06 15.36
C GLU A 16 2.88 -13.81 14.49
N ALA A 17 3.98 -13.08 14.24
CA ALA A 17 3.96 -11.92 13.36
C ALA A 17 3.56 -12.27 11.91
N LYS A 18 3.98 -13.43 11.38
CA LYS A 18 3.55 -13.91 10.06
C LYS A 18 2.05 -14.23 10.06
N ARG A 19 1.56 -14.92 11.10
CA ARG A 19 0.15 -15.29 11.25
C ARG A 19 -0.75 -14.05 11.30
N GLU A 20 -0.37 -13.04 12.08
CA GLU A 20 -1.14 -11.79 12.15
C GLU A 20 -1.14 -11.03 10.83
N ARG A 21 0.01 -10.95 10.13
CA ARG A 21 0.04 -10.36 8.78
C ARG A 21 -0.88 -11.10 7.82
N TYR A 22 -0.90 -12.42 7.86
CA TYR A 22 -1.77 -13.23 7.01
C TYR A 22 -3.26 -12.99 7.32
N ARG A 23 -3.64 -12.98 8.61
CA ARG A 23 -5.01 -12.66 9.06
C ARG A 23 -5.47 -11.29 8.58
N VAL A 24 -4.59 -10.29 8.67
CA VAL A 24 -4.88 -8.93 8.18
C VAL A 24 -5.04 -8.90 6.67
N LEU A 25 -4.20 -9.61 5.92
CA LEU A 25 -4.32 -9.69 4.45
C LEU A 25 -5.61 -10.39 4.01
N GLN A 26 -6.07 -11.42 4.74
CA GLN A 26 -7.38 -12.03 4.52
C GLN A 26 -8.51 -11.01 4.76
N LYS A 27 -8.45 -10.25 5.86
CA LYS A 27 -9.46 -9.22 6.11
C LYS A 27 -9.47 -8.13 5.03
N VAL A 28 -8.29 -7.75 4.51
CA VAL A 28 -8.19 -6.82 3.37
C VAL A 28 -8.85 -7.41 2.12
N GLN A 29 -8.65 -8.70 1.86
CA GLN A 29 -9.33 -9.39 0.76
C GLN A 29 -10.85 -9.33 0.93
N ASP A 30 -11.37 -9.65 2.11
CA ASP A 30 -12.81 -9.58 2.41
C ASP A 30 -13.36 -8.17 2.17
N LEU A 31 -12.68 -7.13 2.67
CA LEU A 31 -13.09 -5.74 2.46
C LEU A 31 -13.19 -5.42 0.96
N CYS A 32 -12.25 -5.93 0.14
CA CYS A 32 -12.27 -5.70 -1.30
C CYS A 32 -13.38 -6.49 -2.01
N THR A 33 -13.60 -7.75 -1.65
CA THR A 33 -14.65 -8.58 -2.27
C THR A 33 -16.05 -8.13 -1.90
N THR A 34 -16.23 -7.52 -0.72
CA THR A 34 -17.53 -6.94 -0.30
C THR A 34 -17.71 -5.48 -0.72
N GLY A 35 -16.89 -4.95 -1.64
CA GLY A 35 -17.02 -3.59 -2.16
C GLY A 35 -16.59 -2.46 -1.20
N GLN A 36 -15.99 -2.78 -0.07
CA GLN A 36 -15.55 -1.85 0.97
C GLN A 36 -14.06 -1.51 0.86
N ARG A 37 -13.53 -1.42 -0.37
CA ARG A 37 -12.10 -1.18 -0.63
C ARG A 37 -11.61 0.13 0.02
N SER A 38 -12.45 1.15 0.11
CA SER A 38 -12.14 2.43 0.76
C SER A 38 -11.76 2.29 2.25
N LEU A 39 -12.20 1.21 2.91
CA LEU A 39 -11.90 0.96 4.32
C LEU A 39 -10.54 0.28 4.56
N VAL A 40 -9.85 -0.19 3.51
CA VAL A 40 -8.59 -0.94 3.63
C VAL A 40 -7.50 -0.11 4.31
N ILE A 41 -7.28 1.13 3.87
CA ILE A 41 -6.23 1.99 4.44
C ILE A 41 -6.57 2.40 5.88
N PRO A 42 -7.79 2.91 6.20
CA PRO A 42 -8.20 3.16 7.58
C PRO A 42 -8.02 1.94 8.50
N PHE A 43 -8.46 0.76 8.05
CA PHE A 43 -8.32 -0.50 8.78
C PHE A 43 -6.84 -0.81 9.09
N LEU A 44 -5.95 -0.72 8.09
CA LEU A 44 -4.53 -0.97 8.27
C LEU A 44 -3.89 0.03 9.24
N MET A 45 -4.21 1.32 9.13
CA MET A 45 -3.65 2.37 9.98
C MET A 45 -3.97 2.15 11.45
N VAL A 46 -5.22 1.84 11.78
CA VAL A 46 -5.64 1.55 13.17
C VAL A 46 -4.95 0.28 13.68
N ASN A 47 -4.92 -0.79 12.90
CA ASN A 47 -4.32 -2.06 13.35
C ASN A 47 -2.80 -1.97 13.49
N MET A 48 -2.12 -1.16 12.67
CA MET A 48 -0.67 -0.95 12.78
C MET A 48 -0.25 -0.22 14.06
N GLN A 49 -1.13 0.58 14.66
CA GLN A 49 -0.86 1.23 15.95
C GLN A 49 -0.77 0.20 17.08
N HIS A 50 -1.63 -0.81 17.06
CA HIS A 50 -1.67 -1.88 18.06
C HIS A 50 -0.71 -3.03 17.75
N ASN A 51 -0.42 -3.29 16.48
CA ASN A 51 0.46 -4.36 16.03
C ASN A 51 1.51 -3.84 15.03
N PRO A 52 2.70 -3.40 15.51
CA PRO A 52 3.77 -2.91 14.66
C PRO A 52 4.30 -3.93 13.65
N ALA A 53 4.09 -5.23 13.86
CA ALA A 53 4.54 -6.27 12.92
C ALA A 53 3.84 -6.17 11.55
N LEU A 54 2.68 -5.51 11.50
CA LEU A 54 1.93 -5.22 10.28
C LEU A 54 2.64 -4.21 9.37
N LYS A 55 3.55 -3.38 9.91
CA LYS A 55 4.40 -2.50 9.10
C LYS A 55 5.23 -3.28 8.07
N LYS A 56 5.48 -4.57 8.29
CA LYS A 56 6.21 -5.46 7.37
C LYS A 56 5.35 -6.08 6.28
N ILE A 57 4.06 -5.73 6.18
CA ILE A 57 3.24 -6.08 5.01
C ILE A 57 3.81 -5.35 3.79
N ARG A 58 4.07 -6.10 2.72
CA ARG A 58 4.63 -5.53 1.49
C ARG A 58 3.54 -4.80 0.71
N LEU A 59 3.90 -3.67 0.11
CA LEU A 59 2.97 -2.90 -0.74
C LEU A 59 2.44 -3.76 -1.89
N TRP A 60 3.28 -4.62 -2.47
CA TRP A 60 2.84 -5.48 -3.58
C TRP A 60 1.79 -6.51 -3.16
N GLN A 61 1.78 -6.94 -1.89
CA GLN A 61 0.76 -7.86 -1.37
C GLN A 61 -0.59 -7.16 -1.28
N LEU A 62 -0.60 -5.92 -0.79
CA LEU A 62 -1.81 -5.10 -0.72
C LEU A 62 -2.37 -4.81 -2.10
N ASP A 63 -1.52 -4.35 -3.01
CA ASP A 63 -1.89 -4.10 -4.41
C ASP A 63 -2.53 -5.35 -5.05
N ALA A 64 -1.82 -6.48 -5.01
CA ALA A 64 -2.27 -7.74 -5.60
C ALA A 64 -3.65 -8.17 -5.06
N ILE A 65 -3.88 -8.04 -3.75
CA ILE A 65 -5.15 -8.40 -3.11
C ILE A 65 -6.25 -7.39 -3.46
N MET A 66 -5.95 -6.09 -3.37
CA MET A 66 -6.95 -5.03 -3.54
C MET A 66 -7.49 -4.96 -4.96
N PHE A 67 -6.67 -5.30 -5.95
CA PHE A 67 -6.99 -5.19 -7.38
C PHE A 67 -7.03 -6.52 -8.12
N ASN A 68 -6.86 -7.64 -7.40
CA ASN A 68 -6.80 -8.99 -7.96
C ASN A 68 -5.77 -9.09 -9.11
N GLN A 69 -4.55 -8.63 -8.86
CA GLN A 69 -3.47 -8.56 -9.85
C GLN A 69 -2.28 -9.46 -9.49
N SER A 70 -1.45 -9.77 -10.48
CA SER A 70 -0.20 -10.48 -10.25
C SER A 70 0.82 -9.64 -9.48
N LYS A 71 1.72 -10.30 -8.75
CA LYS A 71 2.88 -9.65 -8.12
C LYS A 71 3.70 -8.83 -9.11
N TYR A 72 3.85 -9.30 -10.36
CA TYR A 72 4.60 -8.59 -11.39
C TYR A 72 4.00 -7.20 -11.69
N ILE A 73 2.68 -7.13 -11.85
CA ILE A 73 1.96 -5.86 -12.09
C ILE A 73 2.08 -4.95 -10.86
N ALA A 74 1.91 -5.51 -9.66
CA ALA A 74 2.05 -4.75 -8.42
C ALA A 74 3.46 -4.15 -8.24
N LEU A 75 4.51 -4.89 -8.61
CA LEU A 75 5.88 -4.38 -8.58
C LEU A 75 6.13 -3.27 -9.61
N LYS A 76 5.52 -3.35 -10.80
CA LYS A 76 5.56 -2.24 -11.77
C LYS A 76 4.96 -0.97 -11.20
N THR A 77 3.83 -1.07 -10.51
CA THR A 77 3.20 0.09 -9.85
C THR A 77 4.09 0.70 -8.78
N ILE A 78 4.77 -0.12 -7.96
CA ILE A 78 5.75 0.38 -6.97
C ILE A 78 6.93 1.06 -7.65
N ARG A 79 7.49 0.46 -8.71
CA ARG A 79 8.59 1.06 -9.47
C ARG A 79 8.19 2.41 -10.05
N HIS A 80 7.03 2.47 -10.70
CA HIS A 80 6.56 3.70 -11.29
C HIS A 80 6.34 4.79 -10.25
N MET A 81 5.74 4.45 -9.09
CA MET A 81 5.65 5.37 -7.94
C MET A 81 7.01 5.92 -7.54
N ARG A 82 8.04 5.05 -7.41
CA ARG A 82 9.39 5.48 -7.01
C ARG A 82 10.03 6.41 -8.04
N GLU A 83 9.85 6.12 -9.32
CA GLU A 83 10.31 6.98 -10.43
C GLU A 83 9.61 8.34 -10.38
N THR A 84 8.29 8.39 -10.14
CA THR A 84 7.50 9.63 -10.04
C THR A 84 8.06 10.59 -8.99
N ILE A 85 8.52 10.08 -7.85
CA ILE A 85 9.00 10.90 -6.73
C ILE A 85 10.52 10.95 -6.64
N GLY A 86 11.23 10.33 -7.59
CA GLY A 86 12.69 10.22 -7.55
C GLY A 86 13.23 9.53 -6.30
N ASP A 87 12.53 8.51 -5.76
CA ASP A 87 12.92 7.85 -4.50
C ASP A 87 14.29 7.17 -4.61
N GLN A 88 15.27 7.68 -3.86
CA GLN A 88 16.64 7.17 -3.81
C GLN A 88 16.88 6.13 -2.71
N SER A 89 15.82 5.55 -2.13
CA SER A 89 16.01 4.57 -1.05
C SER A 89 16.66 3.28 -1.57
N THR A 90 17.43 2.62 -0.70
CA THR A 90 18.10 1.35 -1.03
C THR A 90 17.16 0.15 -1.01
N VAL A 91 15.89 0.35 -0.62
CA VAL A 91 14.88 -0.70 -0.55
C VAL A 91 14.52 -1.14 -1.97
N LYS A 92 14.60 -2.45 -2.23
CA LYS A 92 14.16 -3.00 -3.53
C LYS A 92 12.63 -3.03 -3.58
N ASP A 93 12.05 -2.90 -4.77
CA ASP A 93 10.59 -2.84 -4.99
C ASP A 93 9.83 -3.97 -4.28
N GLY A 94 10.35 -5.21 -4.31
CA GLY A 94 9.73 -6.36 -3.65
C GLY A 94 9.80 -6.38 -2.13
N TYR A 95 10.64 -5.52 -1.54
CA TYR A 95 10.80 -5.32 -0.11
C TYR A 95 10.21 -3.98 0.36
N ALA A 96 9.59 -3.18 -0.50
CA ALA A 96 8.83 -2.03 -0.06
C ALA A 96 7.66 -2.48 0.84
N ASP A 97 7.65 -2.02 2.09
CA ASP A 97 6.62 -2.33 3.09
C ASP A 97 5.94 -1.08 3.64
N LEU A 98 4.83 -1.26 4.35
CA LEU A 98 4.07 -0.17 4.97
C LEU A 98 4.93 0.68 5.90
N GLY A 99 5.89 0.06 6.61
CA GLY A 99 6.82 0.75 7.48
C GLY A 99 7.72 1.71 6.71
N TRP A 100 8.28 1.27 5.59
CA TRP A 100 9.07 2.11 4.69
C TRP A 100 8.25 3.23 4.03
N ALA A 101 7.00 2.95 3.66
CA ALA A 101 6.10 3.93 3.04
C ALA A 101 5.59 5.00 4.02
N LEU A 102 5.60 4.71 5.32
CA LEU A 102 5.07 5.57 6.39
C LEU A 102 6.12 5.95 7.44
N GLU A 103 7.41 5.82 7.10
CA GLU A 103 8.53 5.91 8.06
C GLU A 103 8.58 7.27 8.77
N ASN A 104 8.31 8.35 8.05
CA ASN A 104 8.31 9.72 8.55
C ASN A 104 7.46 10.63 7.65
N LYS A 105 7.32 11.91 8.03
CA LYS A 105 6.51 12.91 7.33
C LYS A 105 6.95 13.18 5.88
N ASN A 106 8.22 12.98 5.56
CA ASN A 106 8.69 13.10 4.17
C ASN A 106 8.45 11.80 3.40
N ALA A 107 8.51 10.66 4.08
CA ALA A 107 8.23 9.34 3.51
C ALA A 107 6.75 9.12 3.18
N THR A 108 5.81 9.85 3.80
CA THR A 108 4.38 9.74 3.44
C THR A 108 4.10 10.04 1.97
N VAL A 109 4.99 10.79 1.29
CA VAL A 109 4.96 10.96 -0.18
C VAL A 109 4.97 9.61 -0.90
N ARG A 110 5.71 8.61 -0.42
CA ARG A 110 5.71 7.23 -0.97
C ARG A 110 4.34 6.61 -0.90
N MET A 111 3.70 6.69 0.27
CA MET A 111 2.36 6.14 0.47
C MET A 111 1.33 6.85 -0.39
N THR A 112 1.32 8.18 -0.38
CA THR A 112 0.34 8.97 -1.16
C THR A 112 0.51 8.75 -2.65
N THR A 113 1.74 8.75 -3.17
CA THR A 113 1.98 8.49 -4.60
C THR A 113 1.65 7.06 -4.96
N TRP A 114 1.94 6.07 -4.09
CA TRP A 114 1.55 4.68 -4.36
C TRP A 114 0.02 4.54 -4.45
N LEU A 115 -0.72 5.14 -3.53
CA LEU A 115 -2.19 5.17 -3.59
C LEU A 115 -2.71 5.86 -4.85
N TYR A 116 -2.11 6.99 -5.24
CA TYR A 116 -2.45 7.68 -6.49
C TYR A 116 -2.26 6.75 -7.71
N GLN A 117 -1.11 6.08 -7.80
CA GLN A 117 -0.84 5.14 -8.90
C GLN A 117 -1.81 3.95 -8.93
N LEU A 118 -2.33 3.53 -7.78
CA LEU A 118 -3.38 2.51 -7.71
C LEU A 118 -4.73 3.02 -8.23
N LEU A 119 -5.08 4.27 -7.92
CA LEU A 119 -6.31 4.91 -8.39
C LEU A 119 -6.30 5.08 -9.92
N GLU A 120 -5.20 5.61 -10.46
CA GLU A 120 -4.99 5.80 -11.90
C GLU A 120 -5.10 4.47 -12.66
N ARG A 121 -4.34 3.47 -12.22
CA ARG A 121 -4.36 2.14 -12.85
C ARG A 121 -5.73 1.46 -12.72
N GLY A 122 -6.36 1.61 -11.55
CA GLY A 122 -7.64 1.00 -11.27
C GLY A 122 -8.83 1.69 -11.94
N LYS A 123 -8.63 2.91 -12.49
CA LYS A 123 -9.71 3.79 -12.95
C LYS A 123 -10.84 3.91 -11.91
N ILE A 124 -10.46 3.96 -10.62
CA ILE A 124 -11.41 3.93 -9.49
C ILE A 124 -12.03 5.32 -9.24
N THR A 125 -11.40 6.36 -9.76
CA THR A 125 -11.84 7.75 -9.61
C THR A 125 -12.06 8.36 -10.97
N THR A 126 -13.23 8.96 -11.17
CA THR A 126 -13.43 10.00 -12.16
C THR A 126 -13.01 11.32 -11.52
N PHE A 127 -12.14 12.07 -12.19
CA PHE A 127 -11.89 13.44 -11.81
C PHE A 127 -13.13 14.26 -12.20
N GLU A 128 -13.87 14.72 -11.20
CA GLU A 128 -15.02 15.60 -11.39
C GLU A 128 -14.65 17.00 -10.91
N LEU A 129 -14.76 17.98 -11.81
CA LEU A 129 -14.59 19.38 -11.46
C LEU A 129 -15.81 19.84 -10.66
N PRO A 130 -15.62 20.54 -9.53
CA PRO A 130 -16.72 21.17 -8.82
C PRO A 130 -17.49 22.12 -9.74
N GLU A 131 -18.82 22.17 -9.56
CA GLU A 131 -19.66 23.11 -10.29
C GLU A 131 -19.18 24.55 -10.04
N GLY A 132 -18.94 25.30 -11.12
CA GLY A 132 -18.43 26.66 -11.06
C GLY A 132 -16.94 26.80 -10.76
N PHE A 133 -16.13 25.74 -10.89
CA PHE A 133 -14.69 25.85 -10.72
C PHE A 133 -14.09 26.91 -11.68
N PRO A 134 -13.40 27.96 -11.18
CA PRO A 134 -13.02 29.11 -12.02
C PRO A 134 -12.04 28.79 -13.16
N LEU A 135 -11.43 27.61 -13.14
CA LEU A 135 -10.38 27.19 -14.07
C LEU A 135 -10.75 25.92 -14.85
N THR A 136 -12.05 25.62 -15.01
CA THR A 136 -12.53 24.44 -15.75
C THR A 136 -11.84 24.28 -17.11
N MET A 137 -11.65 25.37 -17.86
CA MET A 137 -10.99 25.36 -19.17
C MET A 137 -9.54 24.83 -19.16
N LEU A 138 -8.83 24.82 -18.01
CA LEU A 138 -7.47 24.26 -17.92
C LEU A 138 -7.47 22.73 -17.79
N TYR A 139 -8.64 22.14 -17.51
CA TYR A 139 -8.82 20.72 -17.23
C TYR A 139 -9.75 20.04 -18.25
N GLU A 140 -10.35 20.81 -19.17
CA GLU A 140 -11.02 20.29 -20.37
C GLU A 140 -9.94 19.81 -21.35
N THR A 141 -9.50 18.56 -21.20
CA THR A 141 -8.71 17.91 -22.25
C THR A 141 -9.61 17.78 -23.47
N GLY A 142 -9.32 18.55 -24.51
CA GLY A 142 -10.06 18.50 -25.77
C GLY A 142 -10.10 17.07 -26.31
N ASP A 143 -11.30 16.61 -26.63
CA ASP A 143 -11.51 15.41 -27.41
C ASP A 143 -10.93 15.65 -28.82
N GLU A 144 -9.68 15.24 -29.04
CA GLU A 144 -9.19 15.00 -30.39
C GLU A 144 -9.81 13.67 -30.87
N ASN A 145 -10.75 13.80 -31.80
CA ASN A 145 -11.44 12.71 -32.51
C ASN A 145 -10.52 11.61 -33.06
#